data_AF-X1PII8-F1
#
_entry.id   AF-X1PII8-F1
#
_cell.length_a   1.000
_cell.length_b   1.000
_cell.length_c   1.000
_cell.angle_alpha   90.00
_cell.angle_beta   90.00
_cell.angle_gamma   90.00
#
_symmetry.space_group_name_H-M   'P 1'
#
loop_
_entity.id
_entity.type
_entity.pdbx_description
1 polymer ?
#
loop_
_entity_poly.entity_id
_entity_poly.type
_entity_poly.pdbx_seq_one_letter_code
_entity_poly.pdbx_strand_id
1 'polypeptide(L)'
;LRWDIKKNCVNKELQKSVAKTIAAFLNTKRGTLYIGVKDDCSINGIENDLNSLKSKSIDDFEQSLIQVIVNYLGTDIFDHIEIDYDKEEGKTICKVKIEKSKRPVYLKSKKGKYFYIAESEFLLLLI
;
A
#
# COMPACT_ATOMS: atom_id res chain seq x y z
N LEU A 1 7.36 -2.51 3.97
CA LEU A 1 6.98 -3.60 3.06
C LEU A 1 8.27 -4.31 2.66
N ARG A 2 8.43 -5.55 3.12
CA ARG A 2 9.60 -6.44 3.34
C ARG A 2 10.66 -6.45 2.21
N TRP A 3 11.90 -6.07 2.52
CA TRP A 3 13.02 -6.93 2.93
C TRP A 3 13.56 -7.91 1.87
N ASP A 4 14.41 -7.34 1.03
CA ASP A 4 15.42 -8.05 0.25
C ASP A 4 16.66 -8.29 1.14
N ILE A 5 17.22 -9.50 1.12
CA ILE A 5 18.15 -10.11 2.10
C ILE A 5 19.53 -9.42 2.18
N LYS A 6 19.72 -8.23 1.61
CA LYS A 6 21.03 -7.55 1.54
C LYS A 6 21.06 -6.08 1.96
N LYS A 7 19.92 -5.45 2.28
CA LYS A 7 19.91 -4.01 2.60
C LYS A 7 18.97 -3.72 3.75
N ASN A 8 19.53 -3.31 4.88
CA ASN A 8 18.87 -2.85 6.10
C ASN A 8 18.10 -1.51 5.90
N CYS A 9 17.35 -1.38 4.79
CA CYS A 9 16.60 -0.20 4.38
C CYS A 9 15.32 -0.64 3.66
N VAL A 10 14.18 -0.08 4.08
CA VAL A 10 12.83 -0.28 3.52
C VAL A 10 12.85 -0.29 1.98
N ASN A 11 12.20 -1.29 1.37
CA ASN A 11 12.20 -1.48 -0.08
C ASN A 11 11.39 -0.36 -0.77
N LYS A 12 12.10 0.60 -1.34
CA LYS A 12 11.51 1.74 -2.07
C LYS A 12 10.69 1.29 -3.28
N GLU A 13 10.98 0.13 -3.86
CA GLU A 13 10.23 -0.42 -4.98
C GLU A 13 8.86 -0.91 -4.54
N LEU A 14 8.77 -1.58 -3.38
CA LEU A 14 7.49 -1.99 -2.80
C LEU A 14 6.63 -0.79 -2.39
N GLN A 15 7.24 0.22 -1.76
CA GLN A 15 6.53 1.48 -1.46
C GLN A 15 5.97 2.13 -2.72
N LYS A 16 6.77 2.16 -3.80
CA LYS A 16 6.34 2.70 -5.09
C LYS A 16 5.24 1.83 -5.72
N SER A 17 5.28 0.51 -5.56
CA SER A 17 4.25 -0.41 -6.06
C SER A 17 2.90 -0.17 -5.35
N VAL A 18 2.92 -0.03 -4.03
CA VAL A 18 1.73 0.33 -3.24
C VAL A 18 1.18 1.69 -3.67
N ALA A 19 2.03 2.73 -3.71
CA ALA A 19 1.59 4.05 -4.13
C ALA A 19 1.06 4.08 -5.58
N LYS A 20 1.68 3.32 -6.49
CA LYS A 20 1.23 3.17 -7.88
C LYS A 20 -0.17 2.56 -7.93
N THR A 21 -0.41 1.51 -7.14
CA THR A 21 -1.70 0.83 -7.09
C THR A 21 -2.79 1.75 -6.55
N ILE A 22 -2.50 2.45 -5.44
CA ILE A 22 -3.43 3.44 -4.87
C ILE A 22 -3.75 4.53 -5.89
N ALA A 23 -2.75 5.08 -6.58
CA ALA A 23 -2.97 6.07 -7.65
C ALA A 23 -3.84 5.52 -8.78
N ALA A 24 -3.62 4.27 -9.16
CA ALA A 24 -4.39 3.62 -10.22
C ALA A 24 -5.87 3.50 -9.86
N PHE A 25 -6.19 3.05 -8.65
CA PHE A 25 -7.57 2.98 -8.15
C PHE A 25 -8.21 4.37 -8.02
N LEU A 26 -7.51 5.36 -7.44
CA LEU A 26 -8.02 6.73 -7.36
C LEU A 26 -8.45 7.30 -8.72
N ASN A 27 -7.76 6.92 -9.81
CA ASN A 27 -8.00 7.43 -11.16
C ASN A 27 -9.06 6.69 -11.98
N THR A 28 -9.37 5.43 -11.67
CA THR A 28 -10.25 4.60 -12.51
C THR A 28 -11.61 4.42 -11.89
N LYS A 29 -11.68 3.55 -10.89
CA LYS A 29 -12.86 3.16 -10.12
C LYS A 29 -12.40 2.83 -8.69
N ARG A 30 -13.36 2.73 -7.75
CA ARG A 30 -13.06 2.23 -6.41
C ARG A 30 -12.35 0.88 -6.50
N GLY A 31 -11.50 0.59 -5.52
CA GLY A 31 -10.84 -0.69 -5.42
C GLY A 31 -10.30 -0.97 -4.04
N THR A 32 -9.97 -2.23 -3.77
CA THR A 32 -9.37 -2.64 -2.50
C THR A 32 -8.00 -3.24 -2.74
N LEU A 33 -7.00 -2.68 -2.06
CA LEU A 33 -5.65 -3.24 -2.03
C LEU A 33 -5.50 -4.09 -0.75
N TYR A 34 -5.16 -5.36 -0.92
CA TYR A 34 -4.82 -6.26 0.18
C TYR A 34 -3.31 -6.44 0.25
N ILE A 35 -2.73 -6.08 1.38
CA ILE A 35 -1.30 -6.13 1.65
C ILE A 35 -1.01 -7.28 2.62
N GLY A 36 -0.04 -8.12 2.27
CA GLY A 36 0.28 -9.36 3.01
C GLY A 36 -0.38 -10.61 2.41
N VAL A 37 -0.91 -10.52 1.19
CA VAL A 37 -1.54 -11.63 0.47
C VAL A 37 -0.80 -11.87 -0.85
N LYS A 38 -0.55 -13.14 -1.17
CA LYS A 38 0.08 -13.55 -2.42
C LYS A 38 -0.95 -13.69 -3.55
N ASP A 39 -0.46 -13.76 -4.79
CA ASP A 39 -1.29 -13.99 -5.98
C ASP A 39 -2.04 -15.33 -5.96
N ASP A 40 -1.54 -16.32 -5.23
CA ASP A 40 -2.20 -17.62 -4.99
C ASP A 40 -3.24 -17.58 -3.86
N CYS A 41 -3.62 -16.38 -3.41
CA CYS A 41 -4.48 -16.12 -2.26
C CYS A 41 -3.94 -16.63 -0.91
N SER A 42 -2.69 -17.08 -0.84
CA SER A 42 -2.10 -17.48 0.44
C SER A 42 -1.78 -16.27 1.31
N ILE A 43 -2.14 -16.36 2.58
CA ILE A 43 -1.94 -15.29 3.56
C ILE A 43 -0.52 -15.42 4.10
N ASN A 44 0.33 -14.46 3.76
CA ASN A 44 1.67 -14.36 4.31
C ASN A 44 1.72 -13.41 5.51
N GLY A 45 0.79 -12.44 5.52
CA GLY A 45 0.62 -11.43 6.54
C GLY A 45 1.71 -10.36 6.57
N ILE A 46 1.45 -9.30 7.32
CA ILE A 46 2.36 -8.16 7.50
C ILE A 46 3.30 -8.33 8.72
N GLU A 47 3.27 -9.46 9.42
CA GLU A 47 4.02 -9.74 10.65
C GLU A 47 5.51 -9.49 10.51
N ASN A 48 6.04 -9.80 9.33
CA ASN A 48 7.46 -9.66 9.09
C ASN A 48 7.87 -8.20 8.84
N ASP A 49 6.94 -7.40 8.32
CA ASP A 49 7.08 -5.96 8.27
C ASP A 49 6.95 -5.33 9.65
N LEU A 50 5.95 -5.77 10.44
CA LEU A 50 5.82 -5.36 11.83
C LEU A 50 7.10 -5.64 12.61
N ASN A 51 7.67 -6.84 12.48
CA ASN A 51 8.91 -7.21 13.15
C ASN A 51 10.13 -6.35 12.76
N SER A 52 10.10 -5.70 11.59
CA SER A 52 11.15 -4.79 11.14
C SER A 52 11.01 -3.36 11.67
N LEU A 53 9.85 -3.01 12.23
CA LEU A 53 9.55 -1.71 12.82
C LEU A 53 9.98 -1.66 14.28
N LYS A 54 10.31 -0.46 14.77
CA LYS A 54 10.88 -0.26 16.11
C LYS A 54 9.97 -0.77 17.23
N SER A 55 8.67 -0.52 17.13
CA SER A 55 7.70 -0.89 18.18
C SER A 55 6.85 -2.10 17.80
N LYS A 56 7.10 -2.72 16.64
CA LYS A 56 6.39 -3.89 16.11
C LYS A 56 4.86 -3.78 16.15
N SER A 57 4.35 -2.55 16.08
CA SER A 57 2.94 -2.23 16.22
C SER A 57 2.30 -1.99 14.87
N ILE A 58 1.00 -2.29 14.77
CA ILE A 58 0.15 -1.92 13.62
C ILE A 58 0.20 -0.41 13.39
N ASP A 59 0.29 0.38 14.48
CA ASP A 59 0.37 1.85 14.43
C ASP A 59 1.60 2.34 13.66
N ASP A 60 2.79 1.77 13.92
CA ASP A 60 4.01 2.12 13.17
C ASP A 60 3.88 1.76 11.68
N PHE A 61 3.21 0.65 11.38
CA PHE A 61 2.99 0.22 10.00
C PHE A 61 2.04 1.18 9.28
N GLU A 62 0.95 1.56 9.94
CA GLU A 62 0.00 2.53 9.43
C GLU A 62 0.68 3.86 9.15
N GLN A 63 1.45 4.38 10.10
CA GLN A 63 2.20 5.62 9.93
C GLN A 63 3.19 5.53 8.76
N SER A 64 3.85 4.38 8.59
CA SER A 64 4.73 4.12 7.44
C SER A 64 3.97 4.16 6.12
N LEU A 65 2.80 3.52 6.05
CA LEU A 65 1.93 3.49 4.88
C LEU A 65 1.41 4.89 4.54
N ILE A 66 0.92 5.63 5.54
CA ILE A 66 0.51 7.04 5.41
C ILE A 66 1.67 7.87 4.85
N GLN A 67 2.89 7.71 5.38
CA GLN A 67 4.05 8.45 4.89
C GLN A 67 4.37 8.12 3.43
N VAL A 68 4.22 6.87 3.01
CA VAL A 68 4.36 6.46 1.60
C VAL A 68 3.30 7.18 0.75
N ILE A 69 2.04 7.17 1.16
CA ILE A 69 0.94 7.84 0.46
C ILE A 69 1.23 9.34 0.32
N VAL A 70 1.61 10.02 1.40
CA VAL A 70 1.97 11.45 1.40
C VAL A 70 3.13 11.75 0.45
N ASN A 71 4.19 10.94 0.50
CA ASN A 71 5.40 11.18 -0.28
C ASN A 71 5.16 11.03 -1.78
N TYR A 72 4.36 10.05 -2.19
CA TYR A 72 4.14 9.74 -3.60
C TYR A 72 2.92 10.45 -4.19
N LEU A 73 1.84 10.61 -3.43
CA LEU A 73 0.54 11.05 -3.95
C LEU A 73 0.13 12.41 -3.39
N GLY A 74 0.46 12.70 -2.13
CA GLY A 74 0.07 13.91 -1.42
C GLY A 74 -0.95 13.63 -0.32
N THR A 75 -1.36 14.68 0.39
CA THR A 75 -2.28 14.61 1.53
C THR A 75 -3.75 14.79 1.14
N ASP A 76 -4.02 15.15 -0.11
CA ASP A 76 -5.31 15.63 -0.59
C ASP A 76 -6.18 14.49 -1.17
N ILE A 77 -5.90 13.26 -0.74
CA ILE A 77 -6.56 12.02 -1.16
C ILE A 77 -7.01 11.15 0.03
N PHE A 78 -6.72 11.56 1.26
CA PHE A 78 -7.06 10.76 2.46
C PHE A 78 -8.57 10.58 2.64
N ASP A 79 -9.38 11.55 2.21
CA ASP A 79 -10.85 11.42 2.19
C ASP A 79 -11.36 10.28 1.29
N HIS A 80 -10.49 9.70 0.46
CA HIS A 80 -10.80 8.59 -0.44
C HIS A 80 -10.14 7.27 0.00
N ILE A 81 -9.45 7.23 1.14
CA ILE A 81 -8.69 6.07 1.60
C ILE A 81 -9.15 5.68 3.00
N GLU A 82 -9.56 4.42 3.13
CA GLU A 82 -9.86 3.78 4.41
C GLU A 82 -8.89 2.61 4.60
N ILE A 83 -8.18 2.58 5.73
CA ILE A 83 -7.23 1.53 6.07
C ILE A 83 -7.83 0.69 7.20
N ASP A 84 -7.93 -0.61 6.96
CA ASP A 84 -8.41 -1.61 7.90
C ASP A 84 -7.38 -2.73 8.06
N TYR A 85 -7.54 -3.52 9.12
CA TYR A 85 -6.73 -4.69 9.37
C TYR A 85 -7.62 -5.89 9.67
N ASP A 86 -7.45 -6.94 8.88
CA ASP A 86 -8.11 -8.23 9.08
C ASP A 86 -7.10 -9.24 9.65
N LYS A 87 -7.56 -10.14 10.52
CA LYS A 87 -6.76 -11.24 11.05
C LYS A 87 -7.30 -12.57 10.57
N GLU A 88 -6.53 -13.23 9.71
CA GLU A 88 -6.87 -14.51 9.10
C GLU A 88 -5.71 -15.49 9.30
N GLU A 89 -5.99 -16.74 9.67
CA GLU A 89 -4.97 -17.78 9.94
C GLU A 89 -3.88 -17.34 10.95
N GLY A 90 -4.23 -16.49 11.92
CA GLY A 90 -3.28 -15.96 12.90
C GLY A 90 -2.30 -14.92 12.34
N LYS A 91 -2.53 -14.44 11.12
CA LYS A 91 -1.75 -13.43 10.42
C LYS A 91 -2.60 -12.20 10.13
N THR A 92 -1.95 -11.06 10.00
CA THR A 92 -2.57 -9.74 9.86
C THR A 92 -2.46 -9.31 8.40
N ILE A 93 -3.59 -8.96 7.80
CA ILE A 93 -3.70 -8.45 6.45
C ILE A 93 -4.06 -6.97 6.57
N CYS A 94 -3.32 -6.10 5.89
CA CYS A 94 -3.72 -4.70 5.77
C CYS A 94 -4.58 -4.53 4.54
N LYS A 95 -5.77 -3.98 4.73
CA LYS A 95 -6.76 -3.73 3.69
C LYS A 95 -6.88 -2.23 3.49
N VAL A 96 -6.64 -1.77 2.27
CA VAL A 96 -6.76 -0.36 1.90
C VAL A 96 -7.90 -0.24 0.91
N LYS A 97 -9.05 0.25 1.38
CA LYS A 97 -10.19 0.57 0.52
C LYS A 97 -9.97 1.96 -0.07
N ILE A 98 -10.08 2.07 -1.38
CA ILE A 98 -9.81 3.29 -2.12
C ILE A 98 -11.04 3.63 -2.94
N GLU A 99 -11.60 4.80 -2.71
CA GLU A 99 -12.69 5.35 -3.50
C GLU A 99 -12.17 6.20 -4.66
N LYS A 100 -12.99 6.36 -5.70
CA LYS A 100 -12.60 7.14 -6.87
C LYS A 100 -12.44 8.62 -6.51
N SER A 101 -11.33 9.22 -6.92
CA SER A 101 -11.13 10.67 -6.77
C SER A 101 -11.87 11.47 -7.85
N LYS A 102 -12.31 12.68 -7.50
CA LYS A 102 -12.93 13.63 -8.43
C LYS A 102 -11.94 14.31 -9.36
N ARG A 103 -10.63 14.21 -9.07
CA ARG A 103 -9.55 14.81 -9.85
C ARG A 103 -8.47 13.78 -10.16
N PRO A 104 -7.69 13.95 -11.24
CA PRO A 104 -6.60 13.04 -11.56
C PRO A 104 -5.50 13.09 -10.49
N VAL A 105 -5.08 11.91 -10.04
CA VAL A 105 -4.01 11.71 -9.05
C VAL A 105 -2.77 11.19 -9.76
N TYR A 106 -1.63 11.86 -9.56
CA TYR A 106 -0.36 11.50 -10.18
C TYR A 106 0.63 11.02 -9.13
N LEU A 107 1.33 9.93 -9.44
CA LEU A 107 2.45 9.46 -8.64
C LEU A 107 3.67 10.34 -8.90
N LYS A 108 4.19 10.97 -7.84
CA LYS A 108 5.40 11.80 -7.86
C LYS A 108 6.65 10.91 -7.79
N SER A 109 7.62 11.19 -8.63
CA SER A 109 8.94 10.55 -8.60
C SER A 109 10.03 11.55 -9.00
N LYS A 110 11.30 11.22 -8.74
CA LYS A 110 12.44 12.05 -9.15
C LYS A 110 12.49 12.33 -10.66
N LYS A 111 11.93 11.42 -11.47
CA LYS A 111 11.89 11.51 -12.94
C LYS A 111 10.66 12.24 -13.49
N GLY A 112 9.73 12.67 -12.63
CA GLY A 112 8.50 13.34 -13.05
C GLY A 112 7.24 12.79 -12.37
N LYS A 113 6.09 13.09 -12.97
CA LYS A 113 4.75 12.67 -12.52
C LYS A 113 4.21 11.59 -13.45
N TYR A 114 3.68 10.51 -12.89
CA TYR A 114 3.13 9.39 -13.63
C TYR A 114 1.63 9.26 -13.37
N PHE A 115 0.86 9.06 -14.43
CA PHE A 115 -0.57 8.75 -14.33
C PHE A 115 -0.76 7.25 -14.50
N TYR A 116 -1.48 6.63 -13.56
CA TYR A 116 -1.76 5.20 -13.57
C TYR A 116 -3.27 4.96 -13.55
N ILE A 117 -3.68 3.89 -14.20
CA ILE A 117 -5.07 3.41 -14.26
C ILE A 117 -5.07 1.93 -13.92
N ALA A 118 -6.15 1.44 -13.29
CA ALA A 118 -6.34 0.03 -12.97
C ALA A 118 -7.58 -0.51 -13.71
N GLU A 119 -7.49 -1.76 -14.17
CA GLU A 119 -8.62 -2.47 -14.78
C GLU A 119 -9.36 -3.35 -13.77
N SER A 120 -8.72 -3.68 -12.64
CA SER A 120 -9.24 -4.53 -11.57
C SER A 120 -9.86 -3.73 -10.43
N GLU A 121 -10.82 -4.33 -9.70
CA GLU A 121 -11.43 -3.75 -8.49
C GLU A 121 -10.70 -4.17 -7.20
N PHE A 122 -9.77 -5.12 -7.28
CA PHE A 122 -8.89 -5.49 -6.17
C PHE A 122 -7.51 -5.87 -6.65
N LEU A 123 -6.52 -5.74 -5.77
CA LEU A 123 -5.16 -6.23 -5.99
C LEU A 123 -4.62 -6.86 -4.71
N LEU A 124 -3.85 -7.93 -4.86
CA LEU A 124 -3.11 -8.57 -3.79
C LEU A 124 -1.65 -8.17 -3.91
N LEU A 125 -1.03 -7.72 -2.81
CA LEU A 125 0.39 -7.41 -2.76
C LEU A 125 1.04 -8.20 -1.63
N LEU A 126 1.97 -9.06 -2.02
CA LEU A 126 2.93 -9.64 -1.09
C LEU A 126 3.99 -8.59 -0.79
N ILE A 127 4.26 -8.41 0.50
CA ILE A 127 5.26 -7.48 0.99
C ILE A 127 6.43 -8.22 1.58
#